data_AF-A0A2S7I397-F1
#
_entry.id   AF-A0A2S7I397-F1
#
_cell.length_a   1.000
_cell.length_b   1.000
_cell.length_c   1.000
_cell.angle_alpha   90.00
_cell.angle_beta   90.00
_cell.angle_gamma   90.00
#
_symmetry.space_group_name_H-M   'P 1'
#
loop_
_entity.id
_entity.type
_entity.pdbx_description
1 polymer ?
#
loop_
_entity_poly.entity_id
_entity_poly.type
_entity_poly.pdbx_seq_one_letter_code
_entity_poly.pdbx_strand_id
1 'polypeptide(L)'
;MNIKQLFKRPTLFKTISVLLPLLFIFAIILNRSVEIFRIHDNLHWIYQYGKLSSLIIGYGVLPISILNFLFIISEQAELKNRYLWIMIGFIPFIYFLIVFLS
;
A
#
# COMPACT_ATOMS: atom_id res chain seq x y z
N MET A 1 -24.01 2.53 -4.61
CA MET A 1 -23.19 3.74 -4.80
C MET A 1 -23.52 4.30 -6.16
N ASN A 2 -23.92 5.57 -6.27
CA ASN A 2 -24.23 6.19 -7.56
C ASN A 2 -22.91 6.49 -8.27
N ILE A 3 -22.72 6.04 -9.53
CA ILE A 3 -21.45 6.19 -10.29
C ILE A 3 -21.00 7.67 -10.33
N LYS A 4 -21.94 8.61 -10.31
CA LYS A 4 -21.66 10.05 -10.26
C LYS A 4 -20.91 10.49 -8.98
N GLN A 5 -21.07 9.79 -7.87
CA GLN A 5 -20.33 10.07 -6.62
C GLN A 5 -18.88 9.59 -6.68
N LEU A 6 -18.54 8.67 -7.59
CA LEU A 6 -17.18 8.17 -7.80
C LEU A 6 -16.26 9.23 -8.42
N PHE A 7 -16.84 10.13 -9.23
CA PHE A 7 -16.13 11.20 -9.95
C PHE A 7 -16.14 12.55 -9.21
N LYS A 8 -16.75 12.62 -8.02
CA LYS A 8 -16.63 13.80 -7.15
C LYS A 8 -15.22 13.78 -6.56
N ARG A 9 -14.51 14.93 -6.52
CA ARG A 9 -13.12 15.03 -6.05
C ARG A 9 -12.90 14.16 -4.79
N PRO A 10 -12.03 13.14 -4.85
CA PRO A 10 -11.81 12.27 -3.70
C PRO A 10 -11.19 13.08 -2.55
N THR A 11 -11.60 12.77 -1.31
CA THR A 11 -10.92 13.28 -0.13
C THR A 11 -9.50 12.73 -0.08
N LEU A 12 -8.58 13.43 0.59
CA LEU A 12 -7.17 13.05 0.68
C LEU A 12 -7.00 11.58 1.10
N PHE A 13 -7.79 11.10 2.08
CA PHE A 13 -7.76 9.72 2.56
C PHE A 13 -8.24 8.69 1.52
N LYS A 14 -9.20 9.04 0.66
CA LYS A 14 -9.64 8.18 -0.45
C LYS A 14 -8.53 8.03 -1.49
N THR A 15 -7.80 9.10 -1.78
CA THR A 15 -6.62 9.05 -2.65
C THR A 15 -5.52 8.20 -2.03
N ILE A 16 -5.22 8.38 -0.74
CA ILE A 16 -4.25 7.54 -0.01
C ILE A 16 -4.64 6.07 -0.07
N SER A 17 -5.94 5.75 0.05
CA SER A 17 -6.43 4.37 -0.03
C SER A 17 -6.03 3.66 -1.32
N VAL A 18 -5.98 4.38 -2.45
CA VAL A 18 -5.52 3.83 -3.74
C VAL A 18 -4.00 3.79 -3.84
N LEU A 19 -3.32 4.78 -3.26
CA LEU A 19 -1.85 4.86 -3.28
C LEU A 19 -1.21 3.73 -2.47
N LEU A 20 -1.80 3.34 -1.34
CA LEU A 20 -1.26 2.28 -0.48
C LEU A 20 -1.01 0.94 -1.20
N PRO A 21 -2.00 0.32 -1.87
CA PRO A 21 -1.77 -0.91 -2.62
C PRO A 21 -0.80 -0.72 -3.80
N LEU A 22 -0.80 0.44 -4.46
CA LEU A 22 0.15 0.72 -5.54
C LEU A 22 1.60 0.79 -5.01
N LEU A 23 1.80 1.48 -3.89
CA LEU A 23 3.11 1.59 -3.23
C LEU A 23 3.58 0.23 -2.73
N PHE A 24 2.65 -0.59 -2.22
CA PHE A 24 2.94 -1.95 -1.78
C PHE A 24 3.37 -2.86 -2.92
N ILE A 25 2.62 -2.86 -4.03
CA ILE A 25 2.99 -3.62 -5.24
C ILE A 25 4.33 -3.13 -5.78
N PHE A 26 4.55 -1.81 -5.79
CA PHE A 26 5.84 -1.24 -6.19
C PHE A 26 6.99 -1.75 -5.32
N ALA A 27 6.81 -1.85 -4.00
CA ALA A 27 7.81 -2.42 -3.11
C ALA A 27 8.14 -3.88 -3.45
N ILE A 28 7.13 -4.71 -3.76
CA ILE A 28 7.33 -6.10 -4.18
C ILE A 28 8.12 -6.16 -5.51
N ILE A 29 7.74 -5.34 -6.48
CA ILE A 29 8.43 -5.27 -7.78
C ILE A 29 9.87 -4.81 -7.59
N LEU A 30 10.10 -3.77 -6.78
CA LEU A 30 11.43 -3.27 -6.47
C LEU A 30 12.29 -4.37 -5.84
N ASN A 31 11.79 -5.07 -4.83
CA ASN A 31 12.50 -6.17 -4.17
C ASN A 31 12.90 -7.27 -5.16
N ARG A 32 12.02 -7.60 -6.11
CA ARG A 32 12.32 -8.61 -7.13
C ARG A 32 13.32 -8.12 -8.18
N SER A 33 13.19 -6.88 -8.63
CA SER A 33 14.07 -6.28 -9.63
C SER A 33 15.50 -6.12 -9.13
N VAL A 34 15.68 -5.79 -7.84
CA VAL A 34 17.02 -5.56 -7.27
C VAL A 34 17.81 -6.86 -7.07
N GLU A 35 17.14 -8.02 -7.03
CA GLU A 35 17.78 -9.33 -6.84
C GLU A 35 18.77 -9.66 -7.97
N ILE A 36 18.56 -9.13 -9.17
CA ILE A 36 19.46 -9.30 -10.33
C ILE A 36 20.86 -8.75 -10.04
N PHE A 37 20.96 -7.71 -9.21
CA PHE A 37 22.23 -7.07 -8.86
C PHE A 37 22.97 -7.79 -7.72
N ARG A 38 22.40 -8.86 -7.15
CA ARG A 38 22.99 -9.58 -6.03
C ARG A 38 24.36 -10.20 -6.36
N ILE A 39 24.50 -10.74 -7.58
CA ILE A 39 25.66 -11.53 -8.03
C ILE A 39 26.75 -10.64 -8.65
N HIS A 40 26.45 -9.36 -8.91
CA HIS A 40 27.37 -8.44 -9.56
C HIS A 40 28.16 -7.66 -8.52
N ASP A 41 29.45 -7.97 -8.34
CA ASP A 41 30.30 -7.36 -7.29
C ASP A 41 30.30 -5.81 -7.35
N ASN A 42 30.34 -5.23 -8.54
CA ASN A 42 30.35 -3.76 -8.72
C ASN A 42 28.98 -3.10 -8.50
N LEU A 43 27.88 -3.88 -8.51
CA LEU A 43 26.51 -3.38 -8.40
C LEU A 43 25.81 -3.86 -7.11
N HIS A 44 26.56 -4.53 -6.23
CA HIS A 44 26.02 -5.08 -4.99
C HIS A 44 25.40 -4.02 -4.07
N TRP A 45 25.88 -2.77 -4.14
CA TRP A 45 25.27 -1.65 -3.42
C TRP A 45 23.82 -1.39 -3.85
N ILE A 46 23.49 -1.53 -5.14
CA ILE A 46 22.12 -1.39 -5.67
C ILE A 46 21.22 -2.44 -5.04
N TYR A 47 21.71 -3.68 -4.92
CA TYR A 47 21.01 -4.74 -4.23
C TYR A 47 20.78 -4.38 -2.75
N GLN A 48 21.81 -3.96 -2.02
CA GLN A 48 21.68 -3.65 -0.58
C GLN A 48 20.69 -2.50 -0.31
N TYR A 49 20.88 -1.35 -0.96
CA TYR A 49 20.01 -0.19 -0.75
C TYR A 49 18.62 -0.39 -1.34
N GLY A 50 18.52 -1.05 -2.51
CA GLY A 50 17.24 -1.38 -3.13
C GLY A 50 16.41 -2.34 -2.28
N LYS A 51 17.05 -3.38 -1.70
CA LYS A 51 16.40 -4.33 -0.79
C LYS A 51 15.92 -3.62 0.46
N LEU A 52 16.78 -2.82 1.11
CA LEU A 52 16.41 -2.04 2.28
C LEU A 52 15.23 -1.10 1.99
N SER A 53 15.28 -0.38 0.87
CA SER A 53 14.21 0.55 0.46
C SER A 53 12.90 -0.20 0.22
N SER A 54 12.94 -1.35 -0.44
CA SER A 54 11.75 -2.18 -0.67
C SER A 54 11.12 -2.67 0.64
N LEU A 55 11.93 -3.01 1.65
CA LEU A 55 11.45 -3.40 2.97
C LEU A 55 10.82 -2.21 3.70
N ILE A 56 11.49 -1.04 3.72
CA ILE A 56 10.97 0.17 4.35
C ILE A 56 9.62 0.56 3.74
N ILE A 57 9.51 0.55 2.41
CA ILE A 57 8.25 0.88 1.73
C ILE A 57 7.20 -0.20 2.03
N GLY A 58 7.52 -1.48 1.86
CA GLY A 58 6.59 -2.59 2.05
C GLY A 58 6.00 -2.65 3.47
N TYR A 59 6.86 -2.61 4.49
CA TYR A 59 6.42 -2.60 5.90
C TYR A 59 5.87 -1.24 6.33
N GLY A 60 6.39 -0.13 5.79
CA GLY A 60 5.93 1.22 6.11
C GLY A 60 4.48 1.49 5.67
N VAL A 61 4.01 0.81 4.63
CA VAL A 61 2.60 0.88 4.18
C VAL A 61 1.63 0.33 5.24
N LEU A 62 2.04 -0.61 6.09
CA LEU A 62 1.17 -1.24 7.09
C LEU A 62 0.61 -0.24 8.13
N PRO A 63 1.44 0.48 8.91
CA PRO A 63 0.92 1.46 9.86
C PRO A 63 0.14 2.58 9.17
N ILE A 64 0.54 2.99 7.96
CA ILE A 64 -0.19 4.03 7.20
C ILE A 64 -1.58 3.51 6.77
N SER A 65 -1.70 2.23 6.42
CA SER A 65 -2.99 1.61 6.09
C SER A 65 -3.95 1.58 7.27
N ILE A 66 -3.44 1.29 8.48
CA ILE A 66 -4.22 1.33 9.73
C ILE A 66 -4.65 2.77 10.04
N LEU A 67 -3.73 3.74 9.95
CA LEU A 67 -4.07 5.15 10.18
C LEU A 67 -5.12 5.64 9.18
N ASN A 68 -4.96 5.34 7.90
CA ASN A 68 -5.91 5.71 6.86
C ASN A 68 -7.30 5.10 7.09
N PHE A 69 -7.37 3.86 7.56
CA PHE A 69 -8.61 3.22 7.98
C PHE A 69 -9.31 3.97 9.13
N LEU A 70 -8.55 4.33 10.18
CA LEU A 70 -9.09 5.09 11.32
C LEU A 70 -9.65 6.46 10.88
N PHE A 71 -8.93 7.16 10.00
CA PHE A 71 -9.39 8.46 9.46
C PHE A 71 -10.63 8.32 8.57
N ILE A 72 -10.71 7.29 7.73
CA ILE A 72 -11.89 7.08 6.89
C ILE A 72 -13.09 6.72 7.74
N ILE A 73 -12.94 5.96 8.83
CA ILE A 73 -14.03 5.64 9.75
C ILE A 73 -14.52 6.87 10.53
N SER A 74 -13.62 7.78 10.90
CA SER A 74 -13.99 8.98 11.66
C SER A 74 -14.72 10.05 10.84
N GLU A 75 -14.73 9.97 9.50
CA GLU A 75 -15.55 10.87 8.66
C GLU A 75 -17.05 10.79 9.05
N GLN A 76 -17.76 11.93 9.07
CA GLN A 76 -19.22 11.94 9.28
C GLN A 76 -19.95 11.68 7.95
N ALA A 77 -19.95 10.43 7.48
CA ALA A 77 -20.66 10.03 6.26
C ALA A 77 -21.36 8.67 6.43
N GLU A 78 -22.15 8.22 5.45
CA GLU A 78 -22.68 6.86 5.50
C GLU A 78 -21.56 5.83 5.31
N LEU A 79 -21.52 4.77 6.13
CA LEU A 79 -20.54 3.68 6.03
C LEU A 79 -20.52 3.04 4.64
N LYS A 80 -21.68 2.91 4.00
CA LYS A 80 -21.84 2.33 2.66
C LYS A 80 -21.02 3.04 1.58
N ASN A 81 -20.75 4.33 1.75
CA ASN A 81 -19.98 5.14 0.80
C ASN A 81 -18.46 5.10 1.09
N ARG A 82 -18.06 4.46 2.19
CA ARG A 82 -16.68 4.42 2.71
C ARG A 82 -16.07 3.01 2.70
N TYR A 83 -16.93 1.99 2.77
CA TYR A 83 -16.52 0.59 2.77
C TYR A 83 -15.57 0.22 1.63
N LEU A 84 -15.85 0.70 0.41
CA LEU A 84 -14.98 0.43 -0.74
C LEU A 84 -13.57 1.01 -0.56
N TRP A 85 -13.44 2.22 -0.01
CA TRP A 85 -12.14 2.85 0.22
C TRP A 85 -11.37 2.17 1.35
N ILE A 86 -12.08 1.79 2.41
CA ILE A 86 -11.55 0.96 3.49
C ILE A 86 -10.97 -0.33 2.92
N MET A 87 -11.74 -1.08 2.12
CA MET A 87 -11.26 -2.34 1.53
C MET A 87 -10.01 -2.15 0.69
N ILE A 88 -9.99 -1.14 -0.20
CA ILE A 88 -8.83 -0.89 -1.07
C ILE A 88 -7.60 -0.52 -0.24
N GLY A 89 -7.74 0.38 0.74
CA GLY A 89 -6.64 0.79 1.60
C GLY A 89 -6.11 -0.32 2.51
N PHE A 90 -6.93 -1.34 2.81
CA PHE A 90 -6.54 -2.48 3.64
C PHE A 90 -5.91 -3.65 2.87
N ILE A 91 -5.87 -3.62 1.53
CA ILE A 91 -5.28 -4.69 0.70
C ILE A 91 -3.87 -5.10 1.16
N PRO A 92 -2.92 -4.17 1.39
CA PRO A 92 -1.57 -4.52 1.85
C PRO A 92 -1.58 -5.31 3.17
N PHE A 93 -2.45 -4.92 4.10
CA PHE A 93 -2.57 -5.56 5.40
C PHE A 93 -3.13 -6.99 5.29
N ILE A 94 -4.16 -7.17 4.46
CA ILE A 94 -4.74 -8.50 4.18
C ILE A 94 -3.69 -9.42 3.56
N TYR A 95 -2.92 -8.93 2.59
CA TYR A 95 -1.84 -9.72 1.99
C TYR A 95 -0.82 -10.18 3.03
N PHE A 96 -0.38 -9.27 3.90
CA PHE A 96 0.56 -9.62 4.98
C PHE A 96 -0.01 -10.67 5.93
N LEU A 97 -1.28 -10.55 6.32
CA LEU A 97 -1.93 -11.56 7.16
C LEU A 97 -1.94 -12.92 6.49
N ILE A 98 -2.28 -13.00 5.21
CA ILE A 98 -2.30 -14.27 4.47
C ILE A 98 -0.90 -14.89 4.45
N VAL A 99 0.12 -14.11 4.09
CA VAL A 99 1.51 -14.61 3.98
C VAL A 99 2.10 -14.99 5.35
N PHE A 100 1.73 -14.29 6.41
CA PHE A 100 2.26 -14.56 7.75
C PHE A 100 1.55 -15.75 8.43
N LEU A 101 0.26 -15.98 8.12
CA LEU A 101 -0.52 -17.09 8.67
C LEU A 101 -0.40 -18.39 7.85
N SER A 102 0.09 -18.32 6.61
CA SER A 102 0.36 -19.47 5.73
C SER A 102 1.74 -20.08 5.99
#